data_AF-A0A1R4JZT3-F1
#
_entry.id   AF-A0A1R4JZT3-F1
#
_cell.length_a   1.000
_cell.length_b   1.000
_cell.length_c   1.000
_cell.angle_alpha   90.00
_cell.angle_beta   90.00
_cell.angle_gamma   90.00
#
_symmetry.space_group_name_H-M   'P 1'
#
loop_
_entity.id
_entity.type
_entity.pdbx_description
1 polymer ?
#
loop_
_entity_poly.entity_id
_entity_poly.type
_entity_poly.pdbx_seq_one_letter_code
_entity_poly.pdbx_strand_id
1 'polypeptide(L)'
;MDVRTAARLMTEAGRKMSPSGISKIENGDRRVDVDDLTALAYIFRTTPAALLTPPTKAVTLTGVPDSYLPEEIQAWVAGSVKLTTEDLVRFWKEQRFTAINAKRWAEQMLTTYDQGQVGVTPREVYQERYEAQDAREAHATGRLLQFDPNASVTFD
;
A
#
# COMPACT_ATOMS: atom_id res chain seq x y z
N MET A 1 -10.95 -22.14 4.16
CA MET A 1 -10.33 -23.31 4.80
C MET A 1 -10.99 -23.47 6.16
N ASP A 2 -11.39 -24.67 6.57
CA ASP A 2 -11.95 -24.86 7.92
C ASP A 2 -10.84 -24.97 8.98
N VAL A 3 -11.21 -24.70 10.23
CA VAL A 3 -10.31 -24.67 11.39
C VAL A 3 -9.55 -25.98 11.63
N ARG A 4 -10.19 -27.15 11.36
CA ARG A 4 -9.54 -28.46 11.55
C ARG A 4 -8.48 -28.69 10.47
N THR A 5 -8.79 -28.34 9.24
CA THR A 5 -7.83 -28.38 8.14
C THR A 5 -6.63 -27.47 8.41
N ALA A 6 -6.86 -26.24 8.87
CA ALA A 6 -5.80 -25.33 9.25
C ALA A 6 -4.92 -25.91 10.39
N ALA A 7 -5.51 -26.49 11.43
CA ALA A 7 -4.77 -27.10 12.54
C ALA A 7 -3.85 -28.24 12.09
N ARG A 8 -4.34 -29.07 11.17
CA ARG A 8 -3.56 -30.16 10.57
C ARG A 8 -2.38 -29.60 9.76
N LEU A 9 -2.64 -28.63 8.88
CA LEU A 9 -1.60 -28.03 8.04
C LEU A 9 -0.55 -27.28 8.87
N MET A 10 -0.94 -26.59 9.94
CA MET A 10 0.00 -25.97 10.89
C MET A 10 0.93 -27.01 11.53
N THR A 11 0.37 -28.16 11.93
CA THR A 11 1.15 -29.27 12.51
C THR A 11 2.12 -29.87 11.48
N GLU A 12 1.68 -30.06 10.24
CA GLU A 12 2.54 -30.53 9.13
C GLU A 12 3.66 -29.54 8.79
N ALA A 13 3.41 -28.23 8.96
CA ALA A 13 4.41 -27.18 8.83
C ALA A 13 5.36 -27.05 10.06
N GLY A 14 5.26 -27.96 11.03
CA GLY A 14 6.11 -27.97 12.23
C GLY A 14 5.64 -27.05 13.37
N ARG A 15 4.52 -26.33 13.20
CA ARG A 15 3.93 -25.44 14.22
C ARG A 15 2.64 -26.02 14.77
N LYS A 16 2.74 -26.92 15.76
CA LYS A 16 1.56 -27.58 16.35
C LYS A 16 0.59 -26.57 16.96
N MET A 17 -0.66 -26.59 16.51
CA MET A 17 -1.75 -25.75 17.03
C MET A 17 -3.06 -26.54 17.05
N SER A 18 -3.85 -26.40 18.12
CA SER A 18 -5.16 -27.06 18.20
C SER A 18 -6.21 -26.28 17.39
N PRO A 19 -7.31 -26.94 16.93
CA PRO A 19 -8.42 -26.23 16.31
C PRO A 19 -8.96 -25.09 17.19
N SER A 20 -9.11 -25.33 18.50
CA SER A 20 -9.51 -24.28 19.45
C SER A 20 -8.52 -23.11 19.49
N GLY A 21 -7.21 -23.39 19.35
CA GLY A 21 -6.18 -22.36 19.28
C GLY A 21 -6.29 -21.47 18.04
N ILE A 22 -6.71 -22.03 16.91
CA ILE A 22 -6.99 -21.28 15.67
C ILE A 22 -8.27 -20.48 15.83
N SER A 23 -9.37 -21.07 16.33
CA SER A 23 -10.61 -20.32 16.57
C SER A 23 -10.40 -19.11 17.50
N LYS A 24 -9.55 -19.23 18.52
CA LYS A 24 -9.20 -18.10 19.38
C LYS A 24 -8.41 -17.02 18.65
N ILE A 25 -7.56 -17.38 17.69
CA ILE A 25 -6.86 -16.39 16.84
C ILE A 25 -7.88 -15.67 15.95
N GLU A 26 -8.80 -16.40 15.31
CA GLU A 26 -9.83 -15.82 14.45
C GLU A 26 -10.74 -14.84 15.19
N ASN A 27 -11.06 -15.13 16.45
CA ASN A 27 -11.87 -14.26 17.30
C ASN A 27 -11.09 -13.09 17.93
N GLY A 28 -9.77 -13.02 17.75
CA GLY A 28 -8.91 -12.04 18.41
C GLY A 28 -8.65 -12.31 19.90
N ASP A 29 -9.11 -13.46 20.43
CA ASP A 29 -8.94 -13.87 21.83
C ASP A 29 -7.52 -14.39 22.13
N ARG A 30 -6.69 -14.62 21.10
CA ARG A 30 -5.32 -15.10 21.23
C ARG A 30 -4.38 -14.31 20.32
N ARG A 31 -3.28 -13.83 20.92
CA ARG A 31 -2.18 -13.19 20.19
C ARG A 31 -1.45 -14.22 19.32
N VAL A 32 -0.99 -13.74 18.15
CA VAL A 32 -0.18 -14.47 17.17
C VAL A 32 1.28 -14.07 17.38
N ASP A 33 2.17 -15.04 17.59
CA ASP A 33 3.62 -14.80 17.60
C ASP A 33 4.21 -14.86 16.17
N VAL A 34 5.51 -14.60 16.02
CA VAL A 34 6.16 -14.56 14.69
C VAL A 34 6.17 -15.95 14.03
N ASP A 35 6.31 -17.01 14.82
CA ASP A 35 6.29 -18.39 14.30
C ASP A 35 4.88 -18.79 13.84
N ASP A 36 3.85 -18.36 14.56
CA ASP A 36 2.46 -18.51 14.17
C ASP A 36 2.19 -17.74 12.87
N LEU A 37 2.63 -16.48 12.76
CA LEU A 37 2.46 -15.65 11.57
C LEU A 37 3.11 -16.29 10.33
N THR A 38 4.35 -16.76 10.45
CA THR A 38 5.09 -17.37 9.34
C THR A 38 4.48 -18.69 8.90
N ALA A 39 4.09 -19.55 9.84
CA ALA A 39 3.39 -20.79 9.54
C ALA A 39 2.02 -20.55 8.90
N LEU A 40 1.24 -19.57 9.41
CA LEU A 40 -0.05 -19.17 8.82
C LEU A 40 0.11 -18.66 7.38
N ALA A 41 1.12 -17.81 7.13
CA ALA A 41 1.43 -17.33 5.79
C ALA A 41 1.72 -18.49 4.83
N TYR A 42 2.54 -19.45 5.26
CA TYR A 42 2.87 -20.64 4.48
C TYR A 42 1.64 -21.48 4.13
N ILE A 43 0.79 -21.83 5.12
CA ILE A 43 -0.39 -22.67 4.86
C ILE A 43 -1.45 -21.96 3.99
N PHE A 44 -1.52 -20.63 4.07
CA PHE A 44 -2.41 -19.81 3.24
C PHE A 44 -1.81 -19.46 1.89
N ARG A 45 -0.56 -19.89 1.61
CA ARG A 45 0.17 -19.61 0.37
C ARG A 45 0.25 -18.12 0.08
N THR A 46 0.51 -17.36 1.13
CA THR A 46 0.71 -15.92 1.09
C THR A 46 2.02 -15.56 1.77
N THR A 47 2.33 -14.28 1.89
CA THR A 47 3.52 -13.80 2.61
C THR A 47 3.14 -13.28 4.00
N PRO A 48 4.06 -13.30 4.98
CA PRO A 48 3.83 -12.63 6.26
C PRO A 48 3.46 -11.16 6.08
N ALA A 49 4.09 -10.48 5.12
CA ALA A 49 3.78 -9.10 4.76
C ALA A 49 2.33 -8.92 4.30
N ALA A 50 1.78 -9.84 3.49
CA ALA A 50 0.40 -9.77 3.07
C ALA A 50 -0.59 -9.95 4.23
N LEU A 51 -0.26 -10.77 5.24
CA LEU A 51 -1.08 -10.90 6.46
C LEU A 51 -0.99 -9.67 7.38
N LEU A 52 0.14 -8.96 7.34
CA LEU A 52 0.34 -7.69 8.05
C LEU A 52 -0.18 -6.47 7.26
N THR A 53 -0.60 -6.65 6.01
CA THR A 53 -1.13 -5.56 5.19
C THR A 53 -2.63 -5.43 5.44
N PRO A 54 -3.11 -4.31 5.98
CA PRO A 54 -4.55 -4.11 6.14
C PRO A 54 -5.27 -4.23 4.79
N PRO A 55 -6.44 -4.89 4.70
CA PRO A 55 -7.28 -4.80 3.51
C PRO A 55 -7.62 -3.33 3.25
N THR A 56 -7.86 -2.93 1.99
CA THR A 56 -8.04 -1.53 1.56
C THR A 56 -9.07 -0.69 2.33
N LYS A 57 -9.90 -1.29 3.17
CA LYS A 57 -10.89 -0.62 4.04
C LYS A 57 -10.48 -0.54 5.52
N ALA A 58 -9.49 -1.32 5.95
CA ALA A 58 -8.92 -1.25 7.30
C ALA A 58 -7.68 -0.35 7.23
N VAL A 59 -7.64 0.69 8.06
CA VAL A 59 -6.58 1.70 8.02
C VAL A 59 -5.55 1.49 9.12
N THR A 60 -5.93 0.77 10.19
CA THR A 60 -5.18 0.77 11.46
C THR A 60 -4.57 -0.59 11.76
N LEU A 61 -3.26 -0.59 12.01
CA LEU A 61 -2.53 -1.72 12.57
C LEU A 61 -2.47 -1.59 14.08
N THR A 62 -2.83 -2.66 14.80
CA THR A 62 -2.74 -2.68 16.26
C THR A 62 -1.31 -2.36 16.72
N GLY A 63 -1.17 -1.37 17.60
CA GLY A 63 0.14 -0.96 18.15
C GLY A 63 0.90 0.05 17.28
N VAL A 64 0.31 0.51 16.17
CA VAL A 64 0.83 1.60 15.33
C VAL A 64 -0.13 2.79 15.43
N PRO A 65 0.36 4.06 15.54
CA PRO A 65 -0.50 5.23 15.54
C PRO A 65 -1.44 5.31 14.33
N ASP A 66 -2.69 5.73 14.56
CA ASP A 66 -3.73 5.82 13.52
C ASP A 66 -3.54 7.02 12.56
N SER A 67 -2.47 7.81 12.74
CA SER A 67 -2.17 8.98 11.91
C SER A 67 -1.55 8.65 10.54
N TYR A 68 -1.16 7.40 10.32
CA TYR A 68 -0.55 6.96 9.07
C TYR A 68 -1.62 6.57 8.03
N LEU A 69 -1.36 6.91 6.78
CA LEU A 69 -2.21 6.55 5.66
C LEU A 69 -2.00 5.08 5.27
N PRO A 70 -3.01 4.40 4.68
CA PRO A 70 -2.86 3.02 4.23
C PRO A 70 -1.67 2.79 3.30
N GLU A 71 -1.37 3.74 2.41
CA GLU A 71 -0.24 3.66 1.48
C GLU A 71 1.12 3.71 2.21
N GLU A 72 1.22 4.50 3.29
CA GLU A 72 2.43 4.57 4.13
C GLU A 72 2.63 3.26 4.89
N ILE A 73 1.55 2.69 5.42
CA ILE A 73 1.57 1.38 6.08
C ILE A 73 1.96 0.27 5.09
N GLN A 74 1.38 0.28 3.89
CA GLN A 74 1.72 -0.69 2.84
C GLN A 74 3.20 -0.59 2.44
N ALA A 75 3.71 0.62 2.23
CA ALA A 75 5.13 0.84 1.95
C ALA A 75 6.02 0.38 3.11
N TRP A 76 5.60 0.61 4.35
CA TRP A 76 6.37 0.19 5.53
C TRP A 76 6.42 -1.34 5.67
N VAL A 77 5.28 -2.01 5.51
CA VAL A 77 5.18 -3.48 5.51
C VAL A 77 5.99 -4.10 4.36
N ALA A 78 6.06 -3.42 3.22
CA ALA A 78 6.91 -3.82 2.09
C ALA A 78 8.42 -3.53 2.30
N GLY A 79 8.78 -2.83 3.38
CA GLY A 79 10.16 -2.46 3.69
C GLY A 79 10.72 -1.31 2.83
N SER A 80 9.88 -0.59 2.09
CA SER A 80 10.31 0.51 1.21
C SER A 80 10.39 1.87 1.92
N VAL A 81 9.79 1.99 3.10
CA VAL A 81 9.83 3.21 3.93
C VAL A 81 9.90 2.85 5.41
N LYS A 82 10.48 3.71 6.24
CA LYS A 82 10.29 3.67 7.70
C LYS A 82 9.22 4.69 8.08
N LEU A 83 8.43 4.40 9.12
CA LEU A 83 7.46 5.35 9.67
C LEU A 83 8.14 6.42 10.52
N THR A 84 9.04 7.18 9.89
CA THR A 84 9.69 8.37 10.44
C THR A 84 9.38 9.55 9.54
N THR A 85 9.37 10.76 10.09
CA THR A 85 9.11 11.99 9.32
C THR A 85 10.05 12.13 8.13
N GLU A 86 11.35 11.87 8.31
CA GLU A 86 12.35 11.97 7.24
C GLU A 86 12.06 11.03 6.07
N ASP A 87 11.82 9.74 6.35
CA ASP A 87 11.58 8.75 5.30
C ASP A 87 10.21 8.96 4.63
N LEU A 88 9.21 9.43 5.37
CA LEU A 88 7.90 9.79 4.81
C LEU A 88 7.98 11.04 3.93
N VAL A 89 8.76 12.06 4.31
CA VAL A 89 9.03 13.23 3.45
C VAL A 89 9.68 12.79 2.13
N ARG A 90 10.69 11.91 2.18
CA ARG A 90 11.32 11.33 0.98
C ARG A 90 10.29 10.57 0.14
N PHE A 91 9.53 9.67 0.76
CA PHE A 91 8.50 8.87 0.08
C PHE A 91 7.47 9.76 -0.63
N TRP A 92 6.93 10.77 0.03
CA TRP A 92 5.93 11.65 -0.57
C TRP A 92 6.51 12.57 -1.66
N LYS A 93 7.78 12.97 -1.56
CA LYS A 93 8.50 13.65 -2.66
C LYS A 93 8.60 12.75 -3.90
N GLU A 94 8.94 11.48 -3.73
CA GLU A 94 9.03 10.50 -4.82
C GLU A 94 7.64 10.23 -5.45
N GLN A 95 6.60 10.05 -4.64
CA GLN A 95 5.22 9.86 -5.12
C GLN A 95 4.73 11.08 -5.90
N ARG A 96 5.00 12.29 -5.38
CA ARG A 96 4.70 13.54 -6.07
C ARG A 96 5.43 13.62 -7.40
N PHE A 97 6.74 13.42 -7.42
CA PHE A 97 7.55 13.44 -8.64
C PHE A 97 7.03 12.46 -9.71
N THR A 98 6.69 11.23 -9.29
CA THR A 98 6.10 10.21 -10.17
C THR A 98 4.78 10.69 -10.78
N ALA A 99 3.91 11.31 -9.98
CA ALA A 99 2.64 11.86 -10.46
C ALA A 99 2.84 13.00 -11.47
N ILE A 100 3.75 13.95 -11.21
CA ILE A 100 4.05 15.03 -12.16
C ILE A 100 4.55 14.47 -13.49
N ASN A 101 5.47 13.51 -13.47
CA ASN A 101 6.03 12.96 -14.71
C ASN A 101 4.96 12.21 -15.51
N ALA A 102 4.13 11.43 -14.83
CA ALA A 102 3.02 10.73 -15.49
C ALA A 102 1.97 11.71 -16.04
N LYS A 103 1.67 12.79 -15.30
CA LYS A 103 0.78 13.87 -15.73
C LYS A 103 1.30 14.59 -16.97
N ARG A 104 2.58 15.00 -16.96
CA ARG A 104 3.25 15.65 -18.11
C ARG A 104 3.23 14.77 -19.35
N TRP A 105 3.45 13.47 -19.20
CA TRP A 105 3.35 12.55 -20.32
C TRP A 105 1.92 12.48 -20.90
N ALA A 106 0.90 12.39 -20.04
CA ALA A 106 -0.49 12.41 -20.49
C ALA A 106 -0.85 13.73 -21.19
N GLU A 107 -0.37 14.87 -20.69
CA GLU A 107 -0.55 16.20 -21.30
C GLU A 107 0.10 16.30 -22.69
N GLN A 108 1.32 15.78 -22.85
CA GLN A 108 2.00 15.71 -24.15
C GLN A 108 1.20 14.86 -25.16
N MET A 109 0.64 13.74 -24.70
CA MET A 109 -0.21 12.90 -25.56
C MET A 109 -1.50 13.64 -25.94
N LEU A 110 -2.17 14.31 -25.00
CA LEU A 110 -3.36 15.11 -25.31
C LEU A 110 -3.07 16.22 -26.34
N THR A 111 -1.96 16.93 -26.17
CA THR A 111 -1.49 17.95 -27.13
C THR A 111 -1.31 17.36 -28.53
N THR A 112 -0.78 16.14 -28.62
CA THR A 112 -0.57 15.43 -29.88
C THR A 112 -1.91 15.10 -30.57
N TYR A 113 -2.94 14.72 -29.82
CA TYR A 113 -4.28 14.50 -30.34
C TYR A 113 -4.96 15.80 -30.79
N ASP A 114 -4.76 16.88 -30.04
CA ASP A 114 -5.31 18.21 -30.39
C ASP A 114 -4.71 18.75 -31.70
N GLN A 115 -3.52 18.26 -32.08
CA GLN A 115 -2.87 18.51 -33.38
C GLN A 115 -3.36 17.58 -34.51
N GLY A 116 -4.35 16.72 -34.23
CA GLY A 116 -4.98 15.84 -35.22
C GLY A 116 -4.32 14.46 -35.39
N GLN A 117 -3.33 14.10 -34.58
CA GLN A 117 -2.82 12.73 -34.57
C GLN A 117 -3.80 11.78 -33.87
N VAL A 118 -3.91 10.55 -34.39
CA VAL A 118 -4.79 9.51 -33.83
C VAL A 118 -3.95 8.27 -33.56
N GLY A 119 -4.06 7.73 -32.34
CA GLY A 119 -3.36 6.52 -31.92
C GLY A 119 -4.33 5.41 -31.50
N VAL A 120 -3.77 4.25 -31.18
CA VAL A 120 -4.55 3.05 -30.77
C VAL A 120 -5.30 3.27 -29.45
N THR A 121 -4.71 4.03 -28.53
CA THR A 121 -5.36 4.39 -27.27
C THR A 121 -6.28 5.60 -27.49
N PRO A 122 -7.56 5.59 -27.10
CA PRO A 122 -8.43 6.75 -27.26
C PRO A 122 -7.93 7.99 -26.49
N ARG A 123 -8.25 9.19 -26.97
CA ARG A 123 -7.85 10.47 -26.34
C ARG A 123 -8.37 10.56 -24.91
N GLU A 124 -9.59 10.07 -24.69
CA GLU A 124 -10.32 10.08 -23.41
C GLU A 124 -9.54 9.32 -22.33
N VAL A 125 -8.84 8.24 -22.70
CA VAL A 125 -7.99 7.48 -21.77
C VAL A 125 -6.80 8.32 -21.30
N TYR A 126 -6.23 9.18 -22.14
CA TYR A 126 -5.18 10.10 -21.72
C TYR A 126 -5.72 11.22 -20.84
N GLN A 127 -6.95 11.67 -21.09
CA GLN A 127 -7.65 12.64 -20.24
C GLN A 127 -7.87 12.07 -18.82
N GLU A 128 -8.40 10.85 -18.72
CA GLU A 128 -8.59 10.15 -17.44
C GLU A 128 -7.26 9.97 -16.70
N ARG A 129 -6.17 9.62 -17.41
CA ARG A 129 -4.83 9.50 -16.82
C ARG A 129 -4.33 10.84 -16.31
N TYR A 130 -4.50 11.92 -17.07
CA TYR A 130 -4.10 13.26 -16.65
C TYR A 130 -4.81 13.63 -15.33
N GLU A 131 -6.14 13.49 -15.28
CA GLU A 131 -6.94 13.82 -14.11
C GLU A 131 -6.56 12.97 -12.89
N ALA A 132 -6.33 11.67 -13.09
CA ALA A 132 -5.88 10.78 -12.02
C ALA A 132 -4.51 11.19 -11.45
N GLN A 133 -3.57 11.60 -12.32
CA GLN A 133 -2.24 12.03 -11.87
C GLN A 133 -2.25 13.43 -11.27
N ASP A 134 -3.13 14.31 -11.72
CA ASP A 134 -3.35 15.62 -11.10
C ASP A 134 -3.87 15.47 -9.66
N ALA A 135 -4.88 14.61 -9.46
CA ALA A 135 -5.37 14.26 -8.14
C ALA A 135 -4.27 13.60 -7.27
N ARG A 136 -3.44 12.72 -7.86
CA ARG A 136 -2.33 12.07 -7.17
C ARG A 136 -1.26 13.07 -6.72
N GLU A 137 -0.90 14.03 -7.56
CA GLU A 137 0.03 15.10 -7.23
C GLU A 137 -0.52 15.95 -6.08
N ALA A 138 -1.77 16.39 -6.17
CA ALA A 138 -2.41 17.21 -5.13
C ALA A 138 -2.41 16.47 -3.78
N HIS A 139 -2.77 15.18 -3.79
CA HIS A 139 -2.75 14.33 -2.60
C HIS A 139 -1.34 14.19 -2.00
N ALA A 140 -0.33 13.87 -2.83
CA ALA A 140 1.05 13.74 -2.38
C ALA A 140 1.61 15.06 -1.83
N THR A 141 1.28 16.19 -2.47
CA THR A 141 1.69 17.52 -2.04
C THR A 141 1.08 17.89 -0.69
N GLY A 142 -0.23 17.67 -0.52
CA GLY A 142 -0.89 17.94 0.76
C GLY A 142 -0.32 17.11 1.90
N ARG A 143 -0.02 15.82 1.65
CA ARG A 143 0.57 14.95 2.67
C ARG A 143 2.03 15.31 2.97
N LEU A 144 2.82 15.67 1.95
CA LEU A 144 4.19 16.18 2.13
C LEU A 144 4.23 17.41 3.04
N LEU A 145 3.35 18.40 2.80
CA LEU A 145 3.31 19.64 3.56
C LEU A 145 2.89 19.45 5.03
N GLN A 146 2.21 18.36 5.36
CA GLN A 146 1.92 18.01 6.77
C GLN A 146 3.19 17.60 7.53
N PHE A 147 4.18 17.03 6.86
CA PHE A 147 5.45 16.60 7.47
C PHE A 147 6.55 17.66 7.33
N ASP A 148 6.59 18.37 6.20
CA ASP A 148 7.54 19.44 5.91
C ASP A 148 6.78 20.65 5.31
N PRO A 149 6.28 21.56 6.16
CA PRO A 149 5.55 22.75 5.70
C PRO A 149 6.37 23.69 4.80
N ASN A 150 7.70 23.57 4.82
CA ASN A 150 8.61 24.39 4.01
C ASN A 150 9.12 23.64 2.77
N ALA A 151 8.59 22.46 2.47
CA ALA A 151 8.99 21.70 1.29
C ALA A 151 8.78 22.54 0.03
N SER A 152 9.82 22.65 -0.81
CA SER A 152 9.68 23.27 -2.13
C SER A 152 8.67 22.49 -2.95
N VAL A 153 7.60 23.17 -3.37
CA VAL A 153 6.58 22.66 -4.29
C VAL A 153 6.87 23.06 -5.73
N THR A 154 7.84 23.94 -5.96
CA THR A 154 8.32 24.28 -7.30
C THR A 154 9.39 23.29 -7.75
N PHE A 155 9.29 22.86 -9.01
CA PHE A 155 10.38 22.15 -9.70
C PHE A 155 11.32 23.21 -10.27
N ASP A 156 12.57 23.22 -9.81
CA ASP A 156 13.67 23.85 -10.55
C ASP A 156 14.06 22.98 -11.77
#